data_AF-A0A933MEJ5-F1
#
_entry.id   AF-A0A933MEJ5-F1
#
_cell.length_a   1.000
_cell.length_b   1.000
_cell.length_c   1.000
_cell.angle_alpha   90.00
_cell.angle_beta   90.00
_cell.angle_gamma   90.00
#
_symmetry.space_group_name_H-M   'P 1'
#
loop_
_entity.id
_entity.type
_entity.pdbx_description
1 polymer ?
#
loop_
_entity_poly.entity_id
_entity_poly.type
_entity_poly.pdbx_seq_one_letter_code
_entity_poly.pdbx_strand_id
1 'polypeptide(L)' 'MRPHGTPRELESRRRRAVVLLQAGRTYQSVASTLNASISSVVRWVQSFRKGGARALRPKPASGRPPLLASA' A
#
# COMPACT_ATOMS: atom_id res chain seq x y z
N MET A 1 -7.71 5.08 -11.48
CA MET A 1 -8.07 6.05 -10.41
C MET A 1 -7.15 5.82 -9.22
N ARG A 2 -6.32 6.80 -8.81
CA ARG A 2 -5.52 6.71 -7.57
C ARG A 2 -6.47 7.01 -6.41
N PRO A 3 -6.77 6.07 -5.50
CA PRO A 3 -7.57 6.41 -4.33
C PRO A 3 -6.83 7.48 -3.53
N HIS A 4 -7.49 8.60 -3.30
CA HIS A 4 -7.01 9.66 -2.42
C HIS A 4 -6.98 9.09 -1.00
N GLY A 5 -5.78 8.75 -0.54
CA GLY A 5 -5.51 8.32 0.82
C GLY A 5 -4.15 8.86 1.19
N THR A 6 -4.03 9.33 2.42
CA THR A 6 -2.73 9.78 2.93
C THR A 6 -1.71 8.64 2.79
N PRO A 7 -0.41 8.93 2.62
CA PRO A 7 0.62 7.89 2.54
C PRO A 7 0.55 6.89 3.70
N ARG A 8 0.08 7.33 4.88
CA ARG A 8 -0.17 6.49 6.06
C ARG A 8 -1.34 5.52 5.86
N GLU A 9 -2.43 5.93 5.23
CA GLU A 9 -3.57 5.05 4.95
C GLU A 9 -3.22 3.98 3.91
N LEU A 10 -2.46 4.34 2.88
CA LEU A 10 -1.95 3.38 1.90
C LEU A 10 -1.00 2.37 2.54
N GLU A 11 -0.13 2.81 3.45
CA GLU A 11 0.74 1.94 4.23
C GLU A 11 -0.06 0.98 5.12
N SER A 12 -1.09 1.49 5.79
CA SER A 12 -1.96 0.70 6.66
C SER A 12 -2.70 -0.38 5.86
N ARG A 13 -3.27 -0.04 4.70
CA ARG A 13 -3.92 -1.01 3.78
C ARG A 13 -2.95 -2.09 3.31
N ARG A 14 -1.73 -1.71 2.91
CA ARG A 14 -0.68 -2.65 2.49
C ARG A 14 -0.28 -3.61 3.59
N ARG A 15 -0.08 -3.10 4.82
CA ARG A 15 0.22 -3.94 5.98
C ARG A 15 -0.92 -4.91 6.29
N ARG A 16 -2.17 -4.42 6.25
CA ARG A 16 -3.35 -5.26 6.47
C ARG A 16 -3.48 -6.37 5.41
N ALA A 17 -3.14 -6.08 4.15
CA ALA A 17 -3.12 -7.10 3.10
C ALA A 17 -2.15 -8.24 3.41
N VAL A 18 -0.94 -7.91 3.86
CA VAL A 18 0.09 -8.89 4.21
C VAL A 18 -0.31 -9.72 5.45
N VAL A 19 -0.93 -9.10 6.45
CA VAL A 19 -1.44 -9.81 7.64
C VAL A 19 -2.54 -10.80 7.24
N LEU A 20 -3.50 -10.38 6.41
CA LEU A 20 -4.59 -11.25 5.97
C LEU A 20 -4.07 -12.44 5.15
N LEU A 21 -3.06 -12.22 4.30
CA LEU A 21 -2.42 -13.30 3.55
C LEU A 21 -1.65 -14.27 4.45
N GLN A 22 -0.97 -13.78 5.48
CA GLN A 22 -0.31 -14.63 6.48
C GLN A 22 -1.33 -15.43 7.30
N ALA A 23 -2.53 -14.88 7.52
CA ALA A 23 -3.65 -15.61 8.13
C ALA A 23 -4.30 -16.65 7.19
N GLY A 24 -3.70 -16.93 6.01
CA GLY A 24 -4.18 -17.95 5.07
C GLY A 24 -5.36 -17.50 4.19
N ARG A 25 -5.71 -16.20 4.17
CA ARG A 25 -6.73 -15.70 3.24
C ARG A 25 -6.21 -15.71 1.80
N THR A 26 -7.11 -15.91 0.85
CA THR A 26 -6.80 -15.85 -0.58
C THR A 26 -6.69 -14.41 -1.06
N TYR A 27 -5.93 -14.18 -2.13
CA TYR A 27 -5.74 -12.85 -2.73
C TYR A 27 -7.07 -12.15 -3.08
N GLN A 28 -8.05 -12.90 -3.56
CA GLN A 28 -9.41 -12.43 -3.87
C GLN A 28 -10.15 -11.93 -2.64
N SER A 29 -10.10 -12.68 -1.53
CA SER A 29 -10.75 -12.27 -0.27
C SER A 29 -10.11 -10.99 0.29
N VAL A 30 -8.78 -10.90 0.21
CA VAL A 30 -8.03 -9.70 0.65
C VAL A 30 -8.34 -8.49 -0.22
N ALA A 31 -8.43 -8.68 -1.54
CA ALA A 31 -8.79 -7.64 -2.50
C ALA A 31 -10.19 -7.06 -2.20
N SER A 32 -11.19 -7.93 -2.00
CA SER A 32 -12.55 -7.51 -1.62
C SER A 32 -12.58 -6.80 -0.26
N THR A 33 -11.86 -7.32 0.74
CA THR A 33 -11.80 -6.73 2.10
C THR A 33 -11.20 -5.33 2.09
N LEU A 34 -10.21 -5.08 1.24
CA LEU A 34 -9.50 -3.80 1.16
C LEU A 34 -10.02 -2.88 0.05
N ASN A 35 -11.10 -3.29 -0.64
CA ASN A 35 -11.66 -2.62 -1.81
C ASN A 35 -10.55 -2.26 -2.83
N ALA A 36 -9.66 -3.20 -3.07
CA ALA A 36 -8.48 -3.04 -3.93
C ALA A 36 -8.48 -4.11 -5.02
N SER A 37 -7.80 -3.85 -6.14
CA SER A 37 -7.64 -4.87 -7.17
C SER A 37 -6.69 -5.99 -6.71
N ILE A 38 -6.92 -7.22 -7.17
CA ILE A 38 -6.04 -8.36 -6.92
C ILE A 38 -4.60 -8.04 -7.37
N SER A 39 -4.43 -7.39 -8.52
CA SER A 39 -3.14 -6.94 -9.04
C SER A 39 -2.44 -5.95 -8.12
N SER A 40 -3.18 -5.11 -7.37
CA SER A 40 -2.59 -4.24 -6.33
C SER A 40 -2.09 -5.05 -5.14
N VAL A 41 -2.88 -6.04 -4.69
CA VAL A 41 -2.48 -6.94 -3.59
C VAL A 41 -1.23 -7.72 -3.97
N VAL A 42 -1.18 -8.30 -5.17
CA VAL A 42 0.01 -9.00 -5.69
C VAL A 42 1.23 -8.09 -5.69
N ARG A 43 1.10 -6.85 -6.16
CA ARG A 43 2.19 -5.86 -6.16
C ARG A 43 2.70 -5.57 -4.75
N TRP A 44 1.80 -5.42 -3.77
CA TRP A 44 2.19 -5.18 -2.37
C TRP A 44 2.95 -6.36 -1.77
N VAL A 45 2.52 -7.58 -2.06
CA VAL A 45 3.19 -8.81 -1.61
C VAL A 45 4.55 -8.97 -2.25
N GLN A 46 4.67 -8.69 -3.55
CA GLN A 46 5.97 -8.70 -4.22
C GLN A 46 6.93 -7.66 -3.61
N SER A 47 6.44 -6.46 -3.31
CA SER A 47 7.24 -5.44 -2.59
C SER A 47 7.65 -5.94 -1.21
N PHE A 48 6.73 -6.55 -0.44
CA PHE A 48 7.02 -7.13 0.86
C PHE A 48 8.04 -8.28 0.78
N ARG A 49 7.96 -9.16 -0.23
CA ARG A 49 8.95 -10.24 -0.44
C ARG A 49 10.32 -9.71 -0.82
N LYS A 50 10.40 -8.59 -1.53
CA LYS A 50 11.68 -7.97 -1.96
C LYS A 50 12.39 -7.18 -0.86
N GLY A 51 11.68 -6.60 0.10
CA GLY A 51 12.29 -5.73 1.11
C GLY A 51 11.57 -5.64 2.45
N GLY A 52 10.76 -6.65 2.77
CA GLY A 52 10.05 -6.80 4.04
C GLY A 52 9.07 -5.67 4.35
N ALA A 53 8.80 -5.46 5.64
CA ALA A 53 7.92 -4.39 6.12
C ALA A 53 8.43 -2.98 5.74
N ARG A 54 9.75 -2.81 5.56
CA ARG A 54 10.37 -1.55 5.10
C ARG A 54 9.98 -1.19 3.68
N ALA A 55 9.76 -2.17 2.80
CA ALA A 55 9.32 -1.96 1.43
C ALA A 55 7.82 -1.65 1.29
N LEU A 56 7.02 -1.90 2.34
CA LEU A 56 5.63 -1.47 2.40
C LEU A 56 5.48 0.00 2.77
N ARG A 57 6.54 0.61 3.34
CA ARG A 57 6.54 2.04 3.65
C ARG A 57 6.26 2.82 2.38
N PRO A 58 5.41 3.85 2.44
CA PRO A 58 5.21 4.73 1.30
C PRO A 58 6.58 5.32 1.02
N LYS A 59 7.13 5.01 -0.16
CA LYS A 59 8.30 5.73 -0.66
C LYS A 59 7.88 7.20 -0.60
N PRO A 60 8.63 8.09 0.09
CA PRO A 60 8.28 9.49 0.15
C PRO A 60 8.01 9.92 -1.28
N ALA A 61 6.88 10.60 -1.49
CA ALA A 61 6.54 11.10 -2.81
C ALA A 61 7.77 11.90 -3.27
N SER A 62 8.51 11.37 -4.25
CA SER A 62 9.52 12.12 -4.98
C SER A 62 8.77 13.11 -5.89
N GLY A 63 7.98 13.97 -5.26
CA GLY A 63 7.31 15.09 -5.88
C GLY A 63 8.12 16.34 -5.58
N ARG A 64 8.17 17.24 -6.57
CA ARG A 64 8.66 18.61 -6.44
C ARG A 64 8.12 19.23 -5.15
N PRO A 65 8.95 19.88 -4.32
CA PRO A 65 8.45 20.58 -3.13
C PRO A 65 7.33 21.56 -3.54
N PRO A 66 6.28 21.72 -2.72
CA PRO A 66 5.20 22.65 -3.00
C PRO A 66 5.77 24.06 -3.13
N LEU A 67 5.47 24.75 -4.25
CA LEU A 67 5.99 26.08 -4.61
C LEU A 67 5.32 27.23 -3.85
N LEU A 68 4.76 26.96 -2.66
CA LEU A 68 4.13 27.98 -1.84
C LEU A 68 4.76 27.89 -0.46
N ALA A 69 5.92 28.53 -0.34
CA ALA A 69 6.34 29.06 0.95
C ALA A 69 5.27 30.09 1.37
N SER A 70 4.69 29.88 2.54
CA SER A 70 3.77 30.83 3.15
C SER A 70 4.45 32.18 3.34
N ALA A 71 3.68 33.24 3.07
CA ALA A 71 3.94 34.68 3.14
C ALA A 71 5.10 35.17 4.01
#